data_AF-A0A1F5B196-F1
#
_entry.id   AF-A0A1F5B196-F1
#
_cell.length_a   1.000
_cell.length_b   1.000
_cell.length_c   1.000
_cell.angle_alpha   90.00
_cell.angle_beta   90.00
_cell.angle_gamma   90.00
#
_symmetry.space_group_name_H-M   'P 1'
#
loop_
_entity.id
_entity.type
_entity.pdbx_description
1 polymer ?
#
loop_
_entity_poly.entity_id
_entity_poly.type
_entity_poly.pdbx_seq_one_letter_code
_entity_poly.pdbx_strand_id
1 'polypeptide(L)'
;MTRKEFLRFSIAGIAAGSALSLWPGCSSSEQTTPPPAGGTFSSSNVQGHSHSVTLQRSEVENPPSDGISRETSSNSGHSHTFAMTQAELQSVNGGTTVTVTDSSVQAHSHTYQIQKWF
;
A
#
# COMPACT_ATOMS: atom_id res chain seq x y z
N MET A 1 4.29 6.95 22.00
CA MET A 1 2.95 7.30 21.48
C MET A 1 2.71 8.78 21.72
N THR A 2 2.89 9.61 20.68
CA THR A 2 2.64 11.06 20.77
C THR A 2 1.60 11.42 19.71
N ARG A 3 0.38 11.67 20.17
CA ARG A 3 -0.76 12.15 19.39
C ARG A 3 -0.50 13.61 19.04
N LYS A 4 -0.23 13.88 17.75
CA LYS A 4 0.02 15.23 17.26
C LYS A 4 -1.30 15.90 16.84
N GLU A 5 -1.74 16.78 17.73
CA GLU A 5 -2.22 18.14 17.46
C GLU A 5 -3.38 18.34 16.47
N PHE A 6 -4.59 18.49 17.04
CA PHE A 6 -5.76 19.06 16.36
C PHE A 6 -5.58 20.59 16.20
N LEU A 7 -5.69 21.01 14.96
CA LEU A 7 -5.54 22.37 14.46
C LEU A 7 -6.57 23.32 15.09
N ARG A 8 -6.06 24.40 15.71
CA ARG A 8 -6.85 25.57 16.11
C ARG A 8 -7.10 26.43 14.87
N PHE A 9 -8.37 26.70 14.55
CA PHE A 9 -8.73 27.84 13.69
C PHE A 9 -9.87 28.61 14.33
N SER A 10 -9.51 29.74 14.93
CA SER A 10 -10.43 30.80 15.36
C SER A 10 -10.20 31.99 14.43
N ILE A 11 -11.17 32.31 13.57
CA ILE A 11 -11.31 33.66 13.01
C ILE A 11 -12.79 34.00 13.01
N ALA A 12 -13.15 34.99 13.82
CA ALA A 12 -14.46 35.59 13.90
C ALA A 12 -14.46 36.96 13.19
N GLY A 13 -15.51 37.21 12.42
CA GLY A 13 -16.02 38.55 12.05
C GLY A 13 -15.48 39.16 10.75
N ILE A 14 -16.23 39.93 9.95
CA ILE A 14 -17.58 40.52 10.02
C ILE A 14 -18.04 40.82 8.56
N ALA A 15 -19.37 40.91 8.41
CA ALA A 15 -20.22 41.02 7.21
C ALA A 15 -20.06 42.23 6.28
N ALA A 16 -20.51 42.07 5.02
CA ALA A 16 -21.41 43.01 4.32
C ALA A 16 -21.90 42.44 2.95
N GLY A 17 -23.23 42.50 2.70
CA GLY A 17 -23.76 42.82 1.37
C GLY A 17 -24.39 41.71 0.50
N SER A 18 -25.72 41.61 0.58
CA SER A 18 -26.68 41.48 -0.54
C SER A 18 -26.53 40.37 -1.60
N ALA A 19 -27.48 39.42 -1.60
CA ALA A 19 -28.46 39.17 -2.67
C ALA A 19 -28.93 37.69 -2.66
N LEU A 20 -30.25 37.51 -2.73
CA LEU A 20 -30.92 36.21 -2.78
C LEU A 20 -30.44 35.35 -3.96
N SER A 21 -30.17 34.08 -3.68
CA SER A 21 -30.46 32.96 -4.58
C SER A 21 -30.66 31.70 -3.74
N LEU A 22 -31.92 31.26 -3.67
CA LEU A 22 -32.31 29.95 -3.16
C LEU A 22 -31.79 28.89 -4.14
N TRP A 23 -30.97 27.95 -3.68
CA TRP A 23 -30.95 26.55 -4.14
C TRP A 23 -30.40 25.66 -3.01
N PRO A 24 -31.12 24.59 -2.61
CA PRO A 24 -30.61 23.62 -1.65
C PRO A 24 -29.74 22.62 -2.41
N GLY A 25 -28.45 22.56 -2.07
CA GLY A 25 -27.57 21.60 -2.71
C GLY A 25 -26.10 21.87 -2.52
N CYS A 26 -25.67 22.09 -1.27
CA CYS A 26 -24.28 21.81 -0.94
C CYS A 26 -24.14 20.28 -0.94
N SER A 27 -24.01 19.71 -2.14
CA SER A 27 -23.55 18.35 -2.32
C SER A 27 -22.10 18.39 -1.87
N SER A 28 -21.87 18.10 -0.58
CA SER A 28 -20.56 17.73 -0.07
C SER A 28 -20.18 16.49 -0.84
N SER A 29 -19.53 16.67 -1.97
CA SER A 29 -18.81 15.58 -2.63
C SER A 29 -17.70 15.22 -1.65
N GLU A 30 -18.02 14.31 -0.73
CA GLU A 30 -17.03 13.52 -0.01
C GLU A 30 -16.16 12.91 -1.09
N GLN A 31 -15.00 13.53 -1.32
CA GLN A 31 -13.95 12.97 -2.12
C GLN A 31 -13.47 11.75 -1.32
N THR A 32 -14.18 10.65 -1.51
CA THR A 32 -13.79 9.32 -1.07
C THR A 32 -12.59 8.99 -1.95
N THR A 33 -11.40 9.39 -1.50
CA THR A 33 -10.14 8.91 -2.05
C THR A 33 -10.24 7.39 -2.08
N PRO A 34 -10.23 6.75 -3.27
CA PRO A 34 -10.27 5.31 -3.34
C PRO A 34 -9.15 4.74 -2.46
N PRO A 35 -9.42 3.70 -1.66
CA PRO A 35 -8.36 3.06 -0.89
C PRO A 35 -7.20 2.68 -1.83
N PRO A 36 -5.94 2.82 -1.37
CA PRO A 36 -4.79 2.61 -2.22
C PRO A 36 -4.83 1.22 -2.86
N ALA A 37 -4.66 1.19 -4.18
CA ALA A 37 -4.84 -0.02 -4.99
C ALA A 37 -3.83 -1.14 -4.66
N GLY A 38 -2.67 -0.79 -4.09
CA GLY A 38 -1.62 -1.76 -3.76
C GLY A 38 -0.73 -1.36 -2.58
N GLY A 39 0.04 -2.33 -2.09
CA GLY A 39 1.02 -2.18 -1.02
C GLY A 39 2.42 -2.49 -1.55
N THR A 40 3.39 -1.64 -1.22
CA THR A 40 4.81 -1.83 -1.60
C THR A 40 5.60 -2.33 -0.40
N PHE A 41 6.35 -3.40 -0.62
CA PHE A 41 7.15 -4.09 0.38
C PHE A 41 8.61 -4.06 -0.01
N SER A 42 9.47 -3.78 0.96
CA SER A 42 10.92 -3.87 0.78
C SER A 42 11.45 -5.18 1.35
N SER A 43 12.43 -5.73 0.68
CA SER A 43 13.13 -6.94 1.10
C SER A 43 14.10 -6.68 2.24
N SER A 44 14.66 -7.75 2.81
CA SER A 44 15.86 -7.70 3.63
C SER A 44 17.03 -7.10 2.86
N ASN A 45 17.96 -6.47 3.59
CA ASN A 45 19.21 -5.97 3.03
C ASN A 45 20.26 -7.09 3.04
N VAL A 46 20.65 -7.55 1.85
CA VAL A 46 21.65 -8.63 1.67
C VAL A 46 22.72 -8.07 0.74
N GLN A 47 23.99 -8.28 1.10
CA GLN A 47 25.14 -7.75 0.36
C GLN A 47 25.14 -6.22 0.11
N GLY A 48 24.39 -5.45 0.90
CA GLY A 48 24.42 -3.99 0.86
C GLY A 48 23.31 -3.34 0.04
N HIS A 49 22.36 -4.11 -0.52
CA HIS A 49 21.15 -3.56 -1.13
C HIS A 49 19.89 -4.36 -0.77
N SER A 50 18.74 -3.78 -1.12
CA SER A 50 17.41 -4.39 -1.01
C SER A 50 16.60 -4.11 -2.27
N HIS A 51 15.55 -4.90 -2.47
CA HIS A 51 14.60 -4.73 -3.56
C HIS A 51 13.22 -4.41 -3.01
N SER A 52 12.31 -4.02 -3.91
CA SER A 52 10.92 -3.75 -3.59
C SER A 52 9.98 -4.45 -4.55
N VAL A 53 8.79 -4.79 -4.07
CA VAL A 53 7.71 -5.37 -4.86
C VAL A 53 6.39 -4.72 -4.45
N THR A 54 5.50 -4.50 -5.42
CA THR A 54 4.13 -4.03 -5.17
C THR A 54 3.15 -5.18 -5.36
N LEU A 55 2.28 -5.37 -4.38
CA LEU A 55 1.15 -6.30 -4.41
C LEU A 55 -0.14 -5.50 -4.56
N GLN A 56 -1.05 -5.96 -5.41
CA GLN A 56 -2.37 -5.33 -5.53
C GLN A 56 -3.28 -5.85 -4.41
N ARG A 57 -4.13 -4.97 -3.89
CA ARG A 57 -5.16 -5.35 -2.91
C ARG A 57 -6.05 -6.47 -3.47
N SER A 58 -6.43 -6.38 -4.74
CA SER A 58 -7.27 -7.38 -5.41
C SER A 58 -6.63 -8.77 -5.46
N GLU A 59 -5.31 -8.88 -5.54
CA GLU A 59 -4.59 -10.17 -5.52
C GLU A 59 -4.67 -10.84 -4.14
N VAL A 60 -4.83 -10.06 -3.07
CA VAL A 60 -4.96 -10.60 -1.70
C VAL A 60 -6.43 -10.84 -1.35
N GLU A 61 -7.35 -9.97 -1.78
CA GLU A 61 -8.79 -10.16 -1.58
C GLU A 61 -9.35 -11.31 -2.42
N ASN A 62 -8.87 -11.47 -3.66
CA ASN A 62 -9.24 -12.56 -4.56
C ASN A 62 -7.98 -13.29 -5.07
N PRO A 63 -7.34 -14.14 -4.24
CA PRO A 63 -6.11 -14.84 -4.59
C PRO A 63 -6.24 -15.71 -5.87
N PRO A 64 -5.45 -15.44 -6.92
CA PRO A 64 -5.42 -16.27 -8.11
C PRO A 64 -5.04 -17.71 -7.77
N SER A 65 -5.62 -18.71 -8.45
CA SER A 65 -5.35 -20.13 -8.19
C SER A 65 -3.87 -20.48 -8.35
N ASP A 66 -3.22 -19.87 -9.33
CA ASP A 66 -1.80 -20.11 -9.64
C ASP A 66 -0.87 -19.25 -8.78
N GLY A 67 -1.43 -18.44 -7.87
CA GLY A 67 -0.69 -17.43 -7.12
C GLY A 67 -0.25 -16.26 -8.00
N ILE A 68 0.86 -15.64 -7.62
CA ILE A 68 1.46 -14.51 -8.32
C ILE A 68 2.97 -14.73 -8.49
N SER A 69 3.53 -14.21 -9.58
CA SER A 69 4.96 -14.14 -9.80
C SER A 69 5.30 -12.88 -10.60
N ARG A 70 6.37 -12.18 -10.20
CA ARG A 70 6.86 -10.97 -10.89
C ARG A 70 8.30 -10.65 -10.53
N GLU A 71 8.91 -9.81 -11.35
CA GLU A 71 10.22 -9.22 -11.05
C GLU A 71 10.11 -8.16 -9.95
N THR A 72 11.10 -8.13 -9.08
CA THR A 72 11.30 -7.06 -8.10
C THR A 72 11.89 -5.82 -8.77
N SER A 73 11.95 -4.69 -8.06
CA SER A 73 12.67 -3.52 -8.55
C SER A 73 14.15 -3.84 -8.81
N SER A 74 14.76 -3.18 -9.79
CA SER A 74 16.19 -3.35 -10.04
C SER A 74 17.02 -2.50 -9.07
N ASN A 75 17.96 -3.12 -8.37
CA ASN A 75 18.93 -2.46 -7.51
C ASN A 75 20.29 -3.14 -7.67
N SER A 76 21.39 -2.40 -7.55
CA SER A 76 22.76 -2.91 -7.78
C SER A 76 22.98 -3.62 -9.14
N GLY A 77 22.12 -3.38 -10.14
CA GLY A 77 22.26 -3.92 -11.48
C GLY A 77 21.51 -5.22 -11.78
N HIS A 78 20.69 -5.74 -10.86
CA HIS A 78 19.83 -6.91 -11.11
C HIS A 78 18.47 -6.82 -10.41
N SER A 79 17.59 -7.77 -10.72
CA SER A 79 16.30 -8.02 -10.06
C SER A 79 16.22 -9.49 -9.65
N HIS A 80 15.21 -9.81 -8.84
CA HIS A 80 14.86 -11.17 -8.45
C HIS A 80 13.42 -11.47 -8.88
N THR A 81 13.11 -12.74 -9.05
CA THR A 81 11.72 -13.20 -9.20
C THR A 81 11.11 -13.41 -7.82
N PHE A 82 10.09 -12.62 -7.50
CA PHE A 82 9.24 -12.77 -6.33
C PHE A 82 8.02 -13.62 -6.69
N ALA A 83 7.65 -14.58 -5.85
CA ALA A 83 6.46 -15.38 -6.05
C ALA A 83 5.75 -15.65 -4.72
N MET A 84 4.42 -15.65 -4.75
CA MET A 84 3.57 -16.11 -3.65
C MET A 84 2.51 -17.05 -4.18
N THR A 85 2.27 -18.13 -3.46
CA THR A 85 1.18 -19.09 -3.72
C THR A 85 -0.17 -18.50 -3.34
N GLN A 86 -1.25 -19.11 -3.84
CA GLN A 86 -2.61 -18.76 -3.43
C GLN A 86 -2.80 -18.87 -1.91
N ALA A 87 -2.28 -19.92 -1.27
CA ALA A 87 -2.42 -20.16 0.16
C ALA A 87 -1.71 -19.09 1.00
N GLU A 88 -0.56 -18.61 0.55
CA GLU A 88 0.16 -17.51 1.20
C GLU A 88 -0.62 -16.19 1.09
N LEU A 89 -1.16 -15.88 -0.09
CA LEU A 89 -2.02 -14.71 -0.27
C LEU A 89 -3.28 -14.78 0.59
N GLN A 90 -3.92 -15.95 0.70
CA GLN A 90 -5.04 -16.17 1.62
C GLN A 90 -4.63 -15.97 3.09
N SER A 91 -3.44 -16.44 3.47
CA SER A 91 -2.89 -16.25 4.82
C SER A 91 -2.67 -14.77 5.13
N VAL A 92 -2.13 -14.01 4.18
CA VAL A 92 -2.02 -12.54 4.29
C VAL A 92 -3.39 -11.90 4.42
N ASN A 93 -4.38 -12.31 3.61
CA ASN A 93 -5.73 -11.79 3.72
C ASN A 93 -6.38 -12.07 5.08
N GLY A 94 -6.07 -13.24 5.67
CA GLY A 94 -6.44 -13.64 7.03
C GLY A 94 -5.70 -12.90 8.14
N GLY A 95 -4.80 -11.98 7.81
CA GLY A 95 -4.04 -11.16 8.78
C GLY A 95 -2.74 -11.80 9.28
N THR A 96 -2.31 -12.91 8.69
CA THR A 96 -1.03 -13.54 9.02
C THR A 96 0.12 -12.87 8.26
N THR A 97 1.27 -12.70 8.93
CA THR A 97 2.50 -12.29 8.24
C THR A 97 3.14 -13.50 7.57
N VAL A 98 3.33 -13.42 6.26
CA VAL A 98 4.01 -14.45 5.46
C VAL A 98 5.43 -14.01 5.14
N THR A 99 6.39 -14.91 5.34
CA THR A 99 7.79 -14.73 4.96
C THR A 99 8.03 -15.34 3.58
N VAL A 100 8.45 -14.53 2.62
CA VAL A 100 8.69 -14.95 1.22
C VAL A 100 10.15 -14.75 0.89
N THR A 101 10.82 -15.76 0.34
CA THR A 101 12.18 -15.63 -0.20
C THR A 101 12.11 -15.62 -1.72
N ASP A 102 12.74 -14.64 -2.35
CA ASP A 102 12.80 -14.54 -3.81
C ASP A 102 13.84 -15.51 -4.41
N SER A 103 13.88 -15.56 -5.74
CA SER A 103 14.84 -16.39 -6.48
C SER A 103 16.30 -16.03 -6.13
N SER A 104 17.22 -17.00 -6.19
CA SER A 104 18.65 -16.69 -6.10
C SER A 104 19.18 -16.14 -7.43
N VAL A 105 19.71 -14.91 -7.40
CA VAL A 105 20.36 -14.24 -8.52
C VAL A 105 21.72 -13.74 -8.05
N GLN A 106 22.77 -13.94 -8.85
CA GLN A 106 24.15 -13.59 -8.46
C GLN A 106 24.54 -14.10 -7.05
N ALA A 107 24.21 -15.36 -6.78
CA ALA A 107 24.54 -16.08 -5.54
C ALA A 107 23.93 -15.51 -4.24
N HIS A 108 22.84 -14.74 -4.30
CA HIS A 108 22.06 -14.37 -3.12
C HIS A 108 20.57 -14.27 -3.42
N SER A 109 19.76 -14.23 -2.36
CA SER A 109 18.32 -13.98 -2.38
C SER A 109 17.97 -13.04 -1.22
N HIS A 110 16.79 -12.45 -1.28
CA HIS A 110 16.23 -11.60 -0.24
C HIS A 110 14.94 -12.19 0.33
N THR A 111 14.58 -11.72 1.52
CA THR A 111 13.38 -12.15 2.23
C THR A 111 12.45 -10.97 2.45
N TYR A 112 11.15 -11.17 2.27
CA TYR A 112 10.09 -10.20 2.47
C TYR A 112 9.20 -10.65 3.63
N GLN A 113 8.69 -9.68 4.39
CA GLN A 113 7.62 -9.90 5.36
C GLN A 113 6.36 -9.24 4.83
N ILE A 114 5.41 -10.05 4.36
CA ILE A 114 4.16 -9.59 3.78
C ILE A 114 3.07 -9.75 4.84
N GLN A 115 2.51 -8.62 5.28
CA GLN A 115 1.36 -8.57 6.18
C GLN A 115 0.23 -7.80 5.50
N LYS A 116 -1.01 -8.02 5.92
CA LYS A 116 -2.16 -7.25 5.41
C LYS A 116 -1.94 -5.75 5.63
N TRP A 117 -2.20 -4.94 4.61
CA TRP A 117 -1.90 -3.50 4.60
C TRP A 117 -3.12 -2.61 4.35
N PHE A 118 -4.31 -3.20 4.24
CA PHE A 118 -5.57 -2.54 3.93
C PHE A 118 -6.70 -3.07 4.80
#